data_AF-A0A6I5R4L0-F1
#
_entry.id   AF-A0A6I5R4L0-F1
#
_cell.length_a   1.000
_cell.length_b   1.000
_cell.length_c   1.000
_cell.angle_alpha   90.00
_cell.angle_beta   90.00
_cell.angle_gamma   90.00
#
_symmetry.space_group_name_H-M   'P 1'
#
loop_
_entity.id
_entity.type
_entity.pdbx_description
1 polymer ?
#
loop_
_entity_poly.entity_id
_entity_poly.type
_entity_poly.pdbx_seq_one_letter_code
_entity_poly.pdbx_strand_id
1 'polypeptide(L)' 'MSERYQQNFGSCELGERRLNRRALSVGQALSENFGQALSTVFESGQALKRAYAFSPMPKLVLKSSSLPIVR' A
#
# COMPACT_ATOMS: atom_id res chain seq x y z
N MET A 1 -16.32 -13.74 3.50
CA MET A 1 -15.68 -12.64 4.27
C MET A 1 -15.30 -11.47 3.33
N SER A 2 -16.25 -10.90 2.58
CA SER A 2 -15.97 -9.99 1.45
C SER A 2 -16.52 -8.56 1.60
N GLU A 3 -17.23 -8.21 2.68
CA GLU A 3 -17.91 -6.90 2.75
C GLU A 3 -17.04 -5.77 3.32
N ARG A 4 -16.08 -6.09 4.19
CA ARG A 4 -15.34 -5.05 4.94
C ARG A 4 -14.46 -4.18 4.07
N TYR A 5 -13.84 -4.73 3.02
CA TYR A 5 -13.02 -3.89 2.12
C TYR A 5 -13.88 -2.95 1.28
N GLN A 6 -15.11 -3.35 0.89
CA GLN A 6 -16.02 -2.45 0.18
C GLN A 6 -16.47 -1.29 1.06
N GLN A 7 -16.75 -1.55 2.34
CA GLN A 7 -17.09 -0.49 3.30
C GLN A 7 -15.93 0.47 3.54
N ASN A 8 -14.70 -0.05 3.62
CA ASN A 8 -13.52 0.75 3.92
C ASN A 8 -12.94 1.49 2.70
N PHE A 9 -13.02 0.91 1.50
CA PHE A 9 -12.35 1.41 0.30
C PHE A 9 -13.30 1.76 -0.86
N GLY A 10 -14.56 1.30 -0.82
CA GLY A 10 -15.55 1.54 -1.89
C GLY A 10 -16.08 2.97 -1.93
N SER A 11 -16.03 3.67 -0.80
CA SER A 11 -16.39 5.09 -0.66
C SER A 11 -15.18 6.03 -0.71
N CYS A 12 -13.98 5.53 -1.02
CA CYS A 12 -12.80 6.39 -1.15
C CYS A 12 -12.99 7.41 -2.29
N GLU A 13 -12.94 8.70 -1.95
CA GLU A 13 -12.97 9.82 -2.90
C GLU A 13 -11.57 10.43 -3.06
N LEU A 14 -10.67 9.71 -3.71
CA LEU A 14 -9.27 10.14 -3.91
C LEU A 14 -9.10 11.11 -5.09
N GLY A 15 -10.17 11.81 -5.49
CA GLY A 15 -10.18 12.76 -6.61
C GLY A 15 -10.12 12.14 -8.01
N GLU A 16 -9.66 10.90 -8.16
CA GLU A 16 -9.60 10.20 -9.46
C GLU A 16 -10.23 8.81 -9.43
N ARG A 17 -11.08 8.51 -10.42
CA ARG A 17 -11.74 7.21 -10.58
C ARG A 17 -10.74 6.04 -10.64
N ARG A 18 -9.58 6.22 -11.29
CA ARG A 18 -8.53 5.19 -11.35
C ARG A 18 -7.89 4.93 -10.00
N LEU A 19 -7.71 5.96 -9.18
CA LEU A 19 -7.20 5.84 -7.82
C LEU A 19 -8.21 5.15 -6.91
N ASN A 20 -9.51 5.48 -7.02
CA ASN A 20 -10.56 4.83 -6.22
C ASN A 20 -10.65 3.33 -6.53
N ARG A 21 -10.67 2.95 -7.82
CA ARG A 21 -10.65 1.53 -8.24
C ARG A 21 -9.42 0.79 -7.71
N ARG A 22 -8.28 1.46 -7.70
CA ARG A 22 -7.04 0.88 -7.19
C ARG A 22 -7.07 0.69 -5.67
N ALA A 23 -7.56 1.67 -4.92
CA ALA A 23 -7.73 1.55 -3.47
C ALA A 23 -8.64 0.36 -3.13
N LEU A 24 -9.76 0.20 -3.86
CA LEU A 24 -10.67 -0.93 -3.69
C LEU A 24 -9.99 -2.28 -3.97
N SER A 25 -9.24 -2.40 -5.08
CA SER A 25 -8.52 -3.63 -5.44
C SER A 25 -7.42 -3.99 -4.43
N VAL A 26 -6.69 -2.99 -3.92
CA VAL A 26 -5.70 -3.18 -2.85
C VAL A 26 -6.38 -3.65 -1.56
N GLY A 27 -7.47 -3.00 -1.16
CA GLY A 27 -8.24 -3.36 0.03
C GLY A 27 -8.81 -4.77 -0.01
N GLN A 28 -9.29 -5.21 -1.18
CA GLN A 28 -9.75 -6.57 -1.41
C GLN A 28 -8.61 -7.58 -1.18
N ALA A 29 -7.48 -7.41 -1.89
CA ALA A 29 -6.34 -8.32 -1.80
C ALA A 29 -5.81 -8.45 -0.36
N LEU A 30 -5.76 -7.35 0.37
CA LEU A 30 -5.34 -7.33 1.78
C LEU A 30 -6.34 -8.05 2.71
N SER A 31 -7.64 -7.94 2.42
CA SER A 31 -8.68 -8.58 3.24
C SER A 31 -8.73 -10.09 3.00
N GLU A 32 -8.57 -10.53 1.76
CA GLU A 32 -8.53 -11.94 1.39
C GLU A 32 -7.28 -12.65 1.95
N ASN A 33 -6.16 -11.94 2.06
CA ASN A 33 -4.88 -12.49 2.50
C ASN A 33 -4.43 -11.93 3.86
N PHE A 34 -5.38 -11.62 4.74
CA PHE A 34 -5.09 -11.06 6.05
C PHE A 34 -4.10 -11.95 6.83
N GLY A 35 -3.08 -11.32 7.42
CA GLY A 35 -2.01 -12.02 8.15
C GLY A 35 -0.83 -12.48 7.29
N GLN A 36 -0.90 -12.35 5.96
CA GLN A 36 0.23 -12.64 5.08
C GLN A 36 1.12 -11.41 4.84
N ALA A 37 2.38 -11.64 4.46
CA ALA A 37 3.30 -10.58 4.08
C ALA A 37 2.86 -9.89 2.77
N LEU A 38 3.03 -8.58 2.66
CA LEU A 38 2.65 -7.82 1.45
C LEU A 38 3.35 -8.32 0.18
N SER A 39 4.59 -8.80 0.31
CA SER A 39 5.34 -9.41 -0.79
C SER A 39 4.72 -10.73 -1.28
N THR A 40 3.97 -11.42 -0.41
CA THR A 40 3.22 -12.64 -0.75
C THR A 40 1.88 -12.28 -1.37
N VAL A 41 1.24 -11.20 -0.91
CA VAL A 41 -0.04 -10.72 -1.46
C VAL A 41 0.11 -10.06 -2.83
N PHE A 42 1.22 -9.34 -3.05
CA PHE A 42 1.49 -8.62 -4.29
C PHE A 42 2.71 -9.19 -5.01
N GLU A 43 2.46 -10.08 -5.96
CA GLU A 43 3.49 -10.81 -6.73
C GLU A 43 4.45 -9.90 -7.53
N SER A 44 3.99 -8.70 -7.91
CA SER A 44 4.81 -7.74 -8.65
C SER A 44 5.22 -6.54 -7.80
N GLY A 45 6.48 -6.11 -7.94
CA GLY A 45 6.98 -4.89 -7.29
C GLY A 45 6.18 -3.64 -7.64
N GLN A 46 5.55 -3.58 -8.83
CA GLN A 46 4.65 -2.48 -9.17
C GLN A 46 3.34 -2.50 -8.38
N ALA A 47 2.73 -3.67 -8.18
CA ALA A 47 1.52 -3.81 -7.36
C ALA A 47 1.83 -3.46 -5.90
N LEU A 48 2.95 -3.96 -5.38
CA LEU A 48 3.43 -3.64 -4.04
C LEU A 48 3.68 -2.14 -3.85
N LYS A 49 4.39 -1.49 -4.78
CA LYS A 49 4.64 -0.03 -4.75
C LYS A 49 3.35 0.78 -4.81
N ARG A 50 2.35 0.30 -5.57
CA ARG A 50 1.02 0.91 -5.63
C ARG A 50 0.25 0.77 -4.31
N ALA A 51 0.36 -0.35 -3.62
CA ALA A 51 -0.24 -0.54 -2.30
C ALA A 51 0.41 0.40 -1.26
N TYR A 52 1.74 0.55 -1.29
CA TYR A 52 2.45 1.49 -0.42
C TYR A 52 2.02 2.95 -0.60
N ALA A 53 1.52 3.35 -1.78
CA ALA A 53 1.02 4.71 -2.00
C ALA A 53 -0.22 5.05 -1.16
N PHE A 54 -0.92 4.03 -0.64
CA PHE A 54 -2.06 4.19 0.27
C PHE A 54 -1.68 4.02 1.74
N SER A 55 -0.40 3.73 2.03
CA SER A 55 0.07 3.67 3.41
C SER A 55 0.15 5.09 3.98
N PRO A 56 -0.29 5.33 5.22
CA PRO A 56 -0.12 6.61 5.89
C PRO A 56 1.35 6.90 6.24
N MET A 57 2.29 6.01 5.86
CA MET A 57 3.70 6.25 6.07
C MET A 57 4.16 7.50 5.34
N PRO A 58 4.64 8.53 6.05
CA PRO A 58 5.28 9.67 5.41
C PRO A 58 6.46 9.14 4.58
N LYS A 59 6.72 9.77 3.43
CA LYS A 59 7.93 9.49 2.65
C LYS A 59 9.13 9.67 3.58
N LEU A 60 9.72 8.55 3.98
CA LEU A 60 10.96 8.54 4.73
C LEU A 60 12.03 9.09 3.79
N VAL A 61 12.41 10.35 4.00
CA VAL A 61 13.62 10.90 3.43
C VAL A 61 14.75 10.17 4.14
N LEU A 62 15.30 9.15 3.46
CA LEU A 62 16.58 8.57 3.83
C LEU A 62 17.61 9.70 3.73
N LYS A 63 17.80 10.41 4.84
CA LYS A 63 18.98 11.25 5.00
C LYS A 63 20.15 10.31 4.89
N SER A 64 21.01 10.51 3.89
CA SER A 64 22.26 9.78 3.79
C SER A 64 23.00 10.00 5.11
N SER A 65 22.99 9.01 5.99
CA SER A 65 23.89 9.00 7.12
C SER A 65 25.27 8.75 6.54
N SER A 66 25.92 9.83 6.11
CA SER A 66 27.37 9.89 6.01
C SER A 66 27.89 9.81 7.45
N LEU A 67 27.91 8.60 8.00
CA LEU A 67 28.76 8.34 9.15
C LEU A 67 30.19 8.58 8.65
N PRO A 68 30.97 9.50 9.24
CA PRO A 68 32.37 9.59 8.91
C PRO A 68 32.97 8.22 9.24
N ILE A 69 33.54 7.57 8.22
CA ILE A 69 34.42 6.44 8.44
C ILE A 69 35.63 7.03 9.17
N VAL A 70 35.65 6.90 10.50
CA VAL A 70 36.84 7.14 11.30
C VAL A 70 37.82 6.03 10.90
N ARG A 71 38.82 6.42 10.10
CA ARG A 71 40.02 5.63 9.85
C ARG A 71 41.06 5.94 10.91
#